data_AF-A0A2C5ZR20-F1
#
_entry.id   AF-A0A2C5ZR20-F1
#
_cell.length_a   1.000
_cell.length_b   1.000
_cell.length_c   1.000
_cell.angle_alpha   90.00
_cell.angle_beta   90.00
_cell.angle_gamma   90.00
#
_symmetry.space_group_name_H-M   'P 1'
#
loop_
_entity.id
_entity.type
_entity.pdbx_description
1 polymer ?
#
loop_
_entity_poly.entity_id
_entity_poly.type
_entity_poly.pdbx_seq_one_letter_code
_entity_poly.pdbx_strand_id
1 'polypeptide(L)'
;MRLRLSCATGVLKQAAAKSSSGAGGKPAAPKADEGEHKAPGTVKDKILAYLEQIESQDVIGSEWEVVAFVEPGAFKGLSDIIANETKGQGRVEVLDMAVTHED
;
A
#
# COMPACT_ATOMS: atom_id res chain seq x y z
N MET A 1 4.40 -9.03 -7.55
CA MET A 1 4.42 -10.03 -6.47
C MET A 1 3.04 -10.04 -5.85
N ARG A 2 2.59 -11.20 -5.38
CA ARG A 2 1.31 -11.33 -4.68
C ARG A 2 1.52 -11.11 -3.20
N LEU A 3 0.81 -10.14 -2.62
CA LEU A 3 0.92 -9.76 -1.22
C LEU A 3 -0.43 -9.91 -0.52
N ARG A 4 -0.39 -10.33 0.74
CA ARG A 4 -1.48 -10.17 1.70
C ARG A 4 -1.12 -9.05 2.67
N LEU A 5 -2.04 -8.13 2.86
CA LEU A 5 -1.91 -7.05 3.81
C LEU A 5 -3.03 -7.14 4.83
N SER A 6 -2.72 -7.01 6.11
CA SER A 6 -3.73 -6.89 7.16
C SER A 6 -3.46 -5.68 8.06
N CYS A 7 -4.50 -4.92 8.40
CA CYS A 7 -4.39 -3.84 9.38
C CYS A 7 -5.74 -3.45 9.98
N ALA A 8 -5.72 -2.81 11.15
CA ALA A 8 -6.95 -2.38 11.81
C ALA A 8 -7.72 -1.35 10.97
N THR A 9 -9.02 -1.58 10.80
CA THR A 9 -9.95 -0.70 10.06
C THR A 9 -10.04 0.73 10.62
N GLY A 10 -9.65 0.92 11.89
CA GLY A 10 -9.52 2.24 12.50
C GLY A 10 -8.45 3.08 11.83
N VAL A 11 -7.34 2.48 11.42
CA VAL A 11 -6.22 3.16 10.74
C VAL A 11 -6.59 3.58 9.33
N LEU A 12 -7.39 2.75 8.64
CA LEU A 12 -7.78 2.98 7.25
C LEU A 12 -8.54 4.28 7.03
N LYS A 13 -9.25 4.78 8.05
CA LYS A 13 -10.03 6.03 7.98
C LYS A 13 -9.25 7.25 8.45
N GLN A 14 -8.06 7.06 9.01
CA GLN A 14 -7.23 8.17 9.45
C GLN A 14 -6.72 8.93 8.22
N ALA A 15 -6.76 10.25 8.31
CA ALA A 15 -6.08 11.10 7.34
C ALA A 15 -4.60 10.73 7.40
N ALA A 16 -4.05 10.35 6.26
CA ALA A 16 -2.70 9.83 6.25
C ALA A 16 -1.72 10.91 6.73
N ALA A 17 -0.82 10.58 7.65
CA ALA A 17 0.05 11.57 8.25
C ALA A 17 0.94 12.21 7.16
N LYS A 18 1.13 13.54 7.21
CA LYS A 18 2.19 14.20 6.46
C LYS A 18 3.52 13.84 7.13
N SER A 19 4.10 12.70 6.77
CA SER A 19 5.45 12.35 7.17
C SER A 19 6.41 13.44 6.70
N SER A 20 6.91 14.19 7.68
CA SER A 20 8.02 15.11 7.54
C SER A 20 9.24 14.45 8.18
N SER A 21 10.36 14.46 7.45
CA SER A 21 11.68 13.88 7.79
C SER A 21 11.79 12.36 7.64
N GLY A 22 12.77 11.75 6.95
CA GLY A 22 13.97 12.26 6.29
C GLY A 22 14.93 11.11 5.98
N ALA A 23 15.68 11.26 4.89
CA ALA A 23 16.92 10.57 4.50
C ALA A 23 16.88 9.12 3.96
N GLY A 24 17.03 9.02 2.62
CA GLY A 24 18.00 8.08 2.03
C GLY A 24 17.47 7.15 0.94
N GLY A 25 17.60 7.56 -0.33
CA GLY A 25 17.57 6.60 -1.44
C GLY A 25 17.01 7.08 -2.79
N LYS A 26 17.67 8.07 -3.38
CA LYS A 26 17.80 8.41 -4.82
C LYS A 26 16.56 8.27 -5.76
N PRO A 27 16.12 9.37 -6.40
CA PRO A 27 15.02 9.36 -7.36
C PRO A 27 15.47 8.82 -8.71
N ALA A 28 14.65 7.98 -9.34
CA ALA A 28 14.74 7.68 -10.76
C ALA A 28 13.48 8.22 -11.45
N ALA A 29 13.65 9.43 -11.97
CA ALA A 29 12.99 10.15 -13.06
C ALA A 29 11.46 10.12 -13.26
N PRO A 30 10.86 11.29 -13.58
CA PRO A 30 9.43 11.49 -13.69
C PRO A 30 8.91 11.14 -15.09
N LYS A 31 7.66 10.68 -15.16
CA LYS A 31 6.77 11.07 -16.26
C LYS A 31 5.55 11.72 -15.65
N ALA A 32 5.45 13.02 -15.89
CA ALA A 32 4.24 13.78 -15.70
C ALA A 32 3.15 13.22 -16.64
N ASP A 33 1.97 12.97 -16.08
CA ASP A 33 0.74 13.27 -16.78
C ASP A 33 -0.25 13.85 -15.77
N GLU A 34 -0.78 15.01 -16.14
CA GLU A 34 -1.76 15.79 -15.39
C GLU A 34 -3.10 15.05 -15.39
N GLY A 35 -3.63 14.77 -14.20
CA GLY A 35 -4.98 14.23 -14.07
C GLY A 35 -5.39 14.11 -12.61
N GLU A 36 -6.22 15.06 -12.17
CA GLU A 36 -6.98 15.04 -10.92
C GLU A 36 -6.22 14.83 -9.59
N HIS A 37 -6.22 15.92 -8.83
CA HIS A 37 -5.90 15.98 -7.41
C HIS A 37 -6.89 15.16 -6.57
N LYS A 38 -6.89 13.82 -6.66
CA LYS A 38 -7.48 12.99 -5.62
C LYS A 38 -6.38 12.73 -4.60
N ALA A 39 -6.15 13.73 -3.74
CA ALA A 39 -5.30 13.54 -2.57
C ALA A 39 -5.77 12.24 -1.89
N PRO A 40 -4.90 11.25 -1.65
CA PRO A 40 -5.30 10.02 -0.98
C PRO A 40 -5.63 10.41 0.46
N GLY A 41 -6.90 10.72 0.68
CA GLY A 41 -7.39 11.36 1.90
C GLY A 41 -7.33 10.43 3.10
N THR A 42 -6.99 9.16 2.88
CA THR A 42 -6.91 8.13 3.92
C THR A 42 -5.79 7.13 3.66
N VAL A 43 -5.34 6.44 4.71
CA VAL A 43 -4.34 5.36 4.61
C VAL A 43 -4.76 4.28 3.62
N LYS A 44 -6.07 3.96 3.56
CA LYS A 44 -6.60 3.00 2.60
C LYS A 44 -6.33 3.42 1.16
N ASP A 45 -6.65 4.66 0.82
CA ASP A 45 -6.49 5.18 -0.54
C ASP A 45 -5.00 5.19 -0.95
N LYS A 46 -4.11 5.54 -0.01
CA LYS A 46 -2.66 5.40 -0.22
C LYS A 46 -2.26 3.96 -0.52
N ILE A 47 -2.70 2.99 0.29
CA ILE A 47 -2.37 1.57 0.09
C ILE A 47 -2.87 1.09 -1.27
N LEU A 48 -4.14 1.37 -1.59
CA LEU A 48 -4.75 0.97 -2.87
C LEU A 48 -4.01 1.53 -4.08
N ALA A 49 -3.38 2.70 -3.98
CA ALA A 49 -2.58 3.29 -5.07
C ALA A 49 -1.26 2.53 -5.37
N TYR A 50 -0.77 1.68 -4.46
CA TYR A 50 0.40 0.82 -4.72
C TYR A 50 0.02 -0.57 -5.25
N LEU A 51 -1.27 -0.93 -5.17
CA LEU A 51 -1.75 -2.22 -5.63
C LEU A 51 -2.07 -2.12 -7.13
N GLU A 52 -1.56 -3.07 -7.91
CA GLU A 52 -1.80 -3.13 -9.36
C GLU A 52 -3.12 -3.84 -9.66
N GLN A 53 -3.37 -4.96 -8.97
CA GLN A 53 -4.59 -5.74 -9.11
C GLN A 53 -5.03 -6.29 -7.76
N ILE A 54 -6.27 -6.03 -7.37
CA ILE A 54 -6.84 -6.52 -6.13
C ILE A 54 -7.55 -7.85 -6.41
N GLU A 55 -7.14 -8.91 -5.72
CA GLU A 55 -7.79 -10.22 -5.83
C GLU A 55 -8.90 -10.41 -4.80
N SER A 56 -8.68 -9.96 -3.57
CA SER A 56 -9.65 -10.13 -2.48
C SER A 56 -9.51 -9.00 -1.48
N GLN A 57 -10.64 -8.57 -0.92
CA GLN A 57 -10.68 -7.50 0.06
C GLN A 57 -11.78 -7.79 1.08
N ASP A 58 -11.38 -8.11 2.30
CA ASP A 58 -12.27 -8.56 3.36
C ASP A 58 -12.09 -7.72 4.62
N VAL A 59 -13.17 -7.61 5.40
CA VAL A 59 -13.13 -7.00 6.73
C VAL A 59 -13.60 -8.04 7.73
N ILE A 60 -12.68 -8.49 8.58
CA ILE A 60 -12.95 -9.46 9.63
C ILE A 60 -12.98 -8.73 10.97
N GLY A 61 -14.19 -8.48 11.47
CA GLY A 61 -14.39 -7.73 12.70
C GLY A 61 -13.86 -6.30 12.60
N SER A 62 -12.72 -6.03 13.23
CA SER A 62 -12.04 -4.72 13.19
C SER A 62 -10.77 -4.71 12.33
N GLU A 63 -10.44 -5.82 11.68
CA GLU A 63 -9.25 -5.96 10.83
C GLU A 63 -9.66 -6.00 9.36
N TRP A 64 -8.91 -5.28 8.53
CA TRP A 64 -9.06 -5.29 7.09
C TRP A 64 -7.94 -6.09 6.48
N GLU A 65 -8.30 -6.97 5.58
CA GLU A 65 -7.37 -7.83 4.87
C GLU A 65 -7.56 -7.64 3.38
N VAL A 66 -6.45 -7.51 2.67
CA VAL A 66 -6.47 -7.40 1.21
C VAL A 66 -5.37 -8.26 0.63
N VAL A 67 -5.73 -9.02 -0.41
CA VAL A 67 -4.78 -9.78 -1.23
C VAL A 67 -4.74 -9.13 -2.59
N ALA A 68 -3.54 -8.79 -3.04
CA ALA A 68 -3.35 -8.06 -4.28
C ALA A 68 -1.97 -8.30 -4.89
N PHE A 69 -1.88 -8.07 -6.19
CA PHE A 69 -0.64 -7.96 -6.92
C PHE A 69 -0.06 -6.55 -6.77
N VAL A 70 1.25 -6.50 -6.54
CA VAL A 70 2.04 -5.30 -6.34
C VAL A 70 3.34 -5.40 -7.12
N GLU A 71 3.77 -4.31 -7.74
CA GLU A 71 5.07 -4.29 -8.41
C GLU A 71 6.25 -4.50 -7.44
N PRO A 72 7.30 -5.24 -7.83
CA PRO A 72 8.47 -5.44 -6.97
C PRO A 72 9.11 -4.16 -6.45
N GLY A 73 9.16 -3.11 -7.27
CA GLY A 73 9.69 -1.80 -6.88
C GLY A 73 8.82 -1.05 -5.87
N ALA A 74 7.51 -1.34 -5.84
CA ALA A 74 6.54 -0.70 -4.96
C ALA A 74 6.48 -1.32 -3.55
N PHE A 75 6.90 -2.59 -3.39
CA PHE A 75 6.85 -3.33 -2.12
C PHE A 75 7.46 -2.58 -0.93
N LYS A 76 8.62 -1.95 -1.13
CA LYS A 76 9.31 -1.20 -0.07
C LYS A 76 8.49 0.01 0.40
N GLY A 77 7.94 0.78 -0.54
CA GLY A 77 7.11 1.95 -0.23
C GLY A 77 5.79 1.56 0.45
N LEU A 78 5.17 0.48 -0.03
CA LEU A 78 3.96 -0.08 0.57
C LEU A 78 4.20 -0.55 2.02
N SER A 79 5.28 -1.32 2.26
CA SER A 79 5.63 -1.77 3.61
C SER A 79 5.92 -0.61 4.56
N ASP A 80 6.58 0.44 4.07
CA ASP A 80 6.88 1.64 4.86
C ASP A 80 5.61 2.39 5.26
N ILE A 81 4.68 2.61 4.32
CA ILE A 81 3.39 3.24 4.61
C ILE A 81 2.61 2.43 5.64
N ILE A 82 2.59 1.11 5.50
CA ILE A 82 1.86 0.26 6.45
C ILE A 82 2.52 0.37 7.82
N ALA A 83 3.84 0.22 7.92
CA ALA A 83 4.54 0.36 9.19
C ALA A 83 4.30 1.74 9.84
N ASN A 84 4.37 2.82 9.07
CA ASN A 84 4.23 4.19 9.56
C ASN A 84 2.78 4.53 9.96
N GLU A 85 1.82 4.27 9.07
CA GLU A 85 0.43 4.65 9.27
C GLU A 85 -0.27 3.74 10.27
N THR A 86 0.07 2.45 10.32
CA THR A 86 -0.47 1.51 11.30
C THR A 86 0.29 1.49 12.61
N LYS A 87 1.32 2.31 12.78
CA LYS A 87 2.22 2.31 13.94
C LYS A 87 2.78 0.92 14.24
N GLY A 88 3.13 0.18 13.18
CA GLY A 88 3.64 -1.19 13.26
C GLY A 88 2.61 -2.28 13.56
N GLN A 89 1.31 -1.96 13.59
CA GLN A 89 0.24 -2.96 13.82
C GLN A 89 -0.22 -3.66 12.55
N GLY A 90 0.12 -3.13 11.38
CA GLY A 90 -0.17 -3.74 10.09
C GLY A 90 0.83 -4.81 9.72
N ARG A 91 0.35 -5.85 9.04
CA ARG A 91 1.11 -7.00 8.58
C ARG A 91 1.16 -7.02 7.06
N VAL A 92 2.33 -7.33 6.52
CA VAL A 92 2.53 -7.57 5.08
C VAL A 92 3.16 -8.94 4.93
N GLU A 93 2.49 -9.82 4.19
CA GLU A 93 2.93 -11.17 3.92
C GLU A 93 3.06 -11.35 2.41
N VAL A 94 4.22 -11.83 1.95
CA VAL A 94 4.43 -12.16 0.54
C VAL A 94 3.85 -13.55 0.32
N LEU A 95 2.78 -13.63 -0.48
CA LEU A 95 2.17 -14.90 -0.84
C LEU A 95 2.87 -15.55 -2.02
N ASP A 96 3.25 -14.75 -3.03
CA ASP A 96 3.94 -15.25 -4.22
C ASP A 96 4.97 -14.23 -4.74
N MET A 97 6.20 -14.68 -5.00
CA MET A 97 7.28 -13.85 -5.54
C MET A 97 7.30 -13.83 -7.08
N ALA A 98 6.64 -14.78 -7.74
CA ALA A 98 6.44 -14.80 -9.19
C ALA A 98 5.16 -14.04 -9.55
N VAL A 99 5.30 -13.01 -10.39
CA VAL A 99 4.14 -12.42 -11.07
C VAL A 99 3.87 -13.25 -12.30
N THR A 100 3.09 -14.31 -12.17
CA THR A 100 2.45 -14.91 -13.33
C THR A 100 1.22 -14.07 -13.66
N HIS A 101 1.37 -13.09 -14.53
CA HIS A 101 0.27 -12.70 -15.42
C HIS A 101 0.12 -13.89 -16.38
N GLU A 102 -0.80 -14.80 -16.10
CA GLU A 102 -1.20 -15.78 -17.10
C GLU A 102 -2.00 -15.03 -18.18
N ASP A 103 -1.45 -15.00 -19.40
CA ASP A 103 -2.05 -14.48 -20.63
C ASP A 103 -3.29 -15.28 -21.05
#